data_AF-A0A2V5SW35-F1
#
_entry.id   AF-A0A2V5SW35-F1
#
_cell.length_a   1.000
_cell.length_b   1.000
_cell.length_c   1.000
_cell.angle_alpha   90.00
_cell.angle_beta   90.00
_cell.angle_gamma   90.00
#
_symmetry.space_group_name_H-M   'P 1'
#
loop_
_entity.id
_entity.type
_entity.pdbx_description
1 polymer ?
#
loop_
_entity_poly.entity_id
_entity_poly.type
_entity_poly.pdbx_seq_one_letter_code
_entity_poly.pdbx_strand_id
1 'polypeptide(L)'
;MTARLKLRMFAHSWISDWNHGNAHFLRGLASELVRLGHDVRCYEETPSWSMLNLMKEGSEKAVDAVQLFWQAFPTLDIRFFSNDQSFPRFAEDE
;
A
#
# COMPACT_ATOMS: atom_id res chain seq x y z
N MET A 1 17.25 15.06 18.18
CA MET A 1 17.10 13.92 17.26
C MET A 1 15.86 13.16 17.68
N THR A 2 14.83 13.10 16.84
CA THR A 2 13.69 12.20 17.04
C THR A 2 14.15 10.76 16.84
N ALA A 3 13.72 9.83 17.70
CA ALA A 3 14.07 8.42 17.57
C ALA A 3 13.47 7.85 16.27
N ARG A 4 14.22 6.99 15.58
CA ARG A 4 13.70 6.25 14.43
C ARG A 4 12.68 5.22 14.91
N LEU A 5 11.47 5.29 14.37
CA LEU A 5 10.39 4.34 14.63
C LEU A 5 10.26 3.29 13.52
N LYS A 6 9.69 2.14 13.88
CA LYS A 6 9.20 1.13 12.94
C LYS A 6 7.67 1.21 12.89
N LEU A 7 7.12 1.41 11.71
CA LEU A 7 5.70 1.63 11.46
C LEU A 7 5.21 0.60 10.45
N ARG A 8 4.10 -0.04 10.78
CA ARG A 8 3.46 -1.11 9.99
C ARG A 8 2.01 -0.68 9.75
N MET A 9 1.72 -0.25 8.53
CA MET A 9 0.45 0.41 8.20
C MET A 9 -0.40 -0.49 7.32
N PHE A 10 -1.48 -1.03 7.88
CA PHE A 10 -2.46 -1.80 7.13
C PHE A 10 -3.54 -0.86 6.58
N ALA A 11 -3.81 -0.95 5.29
CA ALA A 11 -4.87 -0.19 4.65
C ALA A 11 -5.64 -1.05 3.65
N HIS A 12 -6.89 -0.67 3.41
CA HIS A 12 -7.75 -1.36 2.46
C HIS A 12 -7.19 -1.32 1.03
N SER A 13 -6.53 -0.22 0.65
CA SER A 13 -5.83 -0.12 -0.63
C SER A 13 -4.75 0.96 -0.58
N TRP A 14 -3.54 0.62 -1.04
CA TRP A 14 -2.43 1.53 -1.25
C TRP A 14 -2.27 1.87 -2.72
N ILE A 15 -2.36 0.87 -3.60
CA ILE A 15 -2.09 1.04 -5.03
C ILE A 15 -3.29 1.64 -5.77
N SER A 16 -4.46 1.03 -5.65
CA SER A 16 -5.66 1.51 -6.35
C SER A 16 -6.44 2.51 -5.51
N ASP A 17 -6.67 3.71 -6.03
CA ASP A 17 -7.57 4.71 -5.43
C ASP A 17 -8.99 4.67 -6.01
N TRP A 18 -9.33 3.62 -6.77
CA TRP A 18 -10.66 3.43 -7.32
C TRP A 18 -11.72 3.43 -6.22
N ASN A 19 -12.64 4.40 -6.26
CA ASN A 19 -13.62 4.68 -5.20
C ASN A 19 -13.01 4.82 -3.79
N HIS A 20 -11.72 5.19 -3.69
CA HIS A 20 -10.97 5.27 -2.43
C HIS A 20 -10.05 6.49 -2.38
N GLY A 21 -10.64 7.70 -2.45
CA GLY A 21 -9.90 8.97 -2.44
C GLY A 21 -9.00 9.20 -1.21
N ASN A 22 -9.25 8.52 -0.09
CA ASN A 22 -8.42 8.62 1.11
C ASN A 22 -7.04 7.96 0.97
N ALA A 23 -6.82 7.13 -0.06
CA ALA A 23 -5.52 6.53 -0.34
C ALA A 23 -4.42 7.59 -0.49
N HIS A 24 -4.75 8.76 -1.06
CA HIS A 24 -3.80 9.86 -1.25
C HIS A 24 -3.28 10.44 0.07
N PHE A 25 -4.13 10.56 1.09
CA PHE A 25 -3.70 11.00 2.41
C PHE A 25 -2.73 10.01 3.05
N LEU A 26 -3.05 8.71 2.98
CA LEU A 26 -2.20 7.65 3.52
C LEU A 26 -0.83 7.62 2.82
N ARG A 27 -0.81 7.75 1.49
CA ARG A 27 0.43 7.83 0.70
C ARG A 27 1.28 9.02 1.15
N GLY A 28 0.69 10.20 1.26
CA GLY A 28 1.39 11.41 1.73
C GLY A 28 1.95 11.26 3.15
N LEU A 29 1.15 10.73 4.07
CA LEU A 29 1.59 10.47 5.45
C LEU A 29 2.76 9.47 5.50
N ALA A 30 2.65 8.33 4.80
CA ALA A 30 3.69 7.32 4.76
C ALA A 30 4.97 7.87 4.11
N SER A 31 4.86 8.61 3.01
CA SER A 31 6.01 9.23 2.35
C SER A 31 6.74 10.23 3.25
N GLU A 32 6.01 11.05 4.01
CA GLU A 32 6.61 11.99 4.96
C GLU A 32 7.27 11.28 6.13
N LEU A 33 6.68 10.19 6.64
CA LEU A 33 7.30 9.36 7.69
C LEU A 33 8.61 8.72 7.20
N VAL A 34 8.64 8.22 5.96
CA VAL A 34 9.88 7.73 5.32
C VAL A 34 10.90 8.86 5.19
N ARG A 35 10.47 10.05 4.74
CA ARG A 35 11.34 11.24 4.58
C ARG A 35 11.95 11.72 5.90
N LEU A 36 11.23 11.53 7.01
CA LEU A 36 11.71 11.79 8.37
C LEU A 36 12.68 10.71 8.91
N GLY A 37 12.94 9.66 8.13
CA GLY A 37 13.90 8.61 8.47
C GLY A 37 13.31 7.43 9.25
N HIS A 38 11.98 7.31 9.32
CA HIS A 38 11.32 6.15 9.92
C HIS A 38 11.36 4.93 8.99
N ASP A 39 11.33 3.73 9.59
CA ASP A 39 11.13 2.46 8.86
C ASP A 39 9.61 2.27 8.71
N VAL A 40 9.08 2.46 7.51
CA VAL A 40 7.65 2.35 7.21
C VAL A 40 7.43 1.22 6.22
N ARG A 41 6.52 0.30 6.57
CA ARG A 41 5.98 -0.71 5.64
C ARG A 41 4.47 -0.57 5.57
N CYS A 42 3.95 -0.68 4.37
CA CYS A 42 2.54 -0.53 4.04
C CYS A 42 2.00 -1.88 3.58
N TYR A 43 0.86 -2.31 4.13
CA TYR A 43 0.27 -3.62 3.87
C TYR A 43 -1.09 -3.45 3.20
N GLU A 44 -1.28 -4.13 2.07
CA GLU A 44 -2.53 -4.22 1.33
C GLU A 44 -2.98 -5.69 1.29
N GLU A 45 -4.27 -5.94 1.55
CA GLU A 45 -4.81 -7.30 1.37
C GLU A 45 -4.87 -7.64 -0.13
N THR A 46 -4.48 -8.86 -0.49
CA THR A 46 -4.63 -9.40 -1.84
C THR A 46 -5.66 -10.54 -1.86
N PRO A 47 -6.63 -10.53 -2.80
CA PRO A 47 -6.86 -9.49 -3.79
C PRO A 47 -7.56 -8.25 -3.21
N SER A 48 -7.11 -7.06 -3.60
CA SER A 48 -7.70 -5.78 -3.17
C SER A 48 -9.01 -5.50 -3.90
N TRP A 49 -10.09 -5.23 -3.16
CA TRP A 49 -11.40 -4.89 -3.75
C TRP A 49 -11.31 -3.67 -4.67
N SER A 50 -10.50 -2.67 -4.30
CA SER A 50 -10.28 -1.48 -5.12
C SER A 50 -9.62 -1.83 -6.45
N MET A 51 -8.56 -2.66 -6.41
CA MET A 51 -7.87 -3.13 -7.62
C MET A 51 -8.77 -4.00 -8.49
N LEU A 52 -9.52 -4.93 -7.88
CA LEU A 52 -10.43 -5.82 -8.60
C LEU A 52 -11.52 -5.06 -9.36
N ASN A 53 -12.04 -3.96 -8.82
CA ASN A 53 -13.04 -3.16 -9.54
C ASN A 53 -12.41 -2.29 -10.64
N LEU A 54 -11.22 -1.73 -10.41
CA LEU A 54 -10.47 -1.04 -11.46
C LEU A 54 -10.20 -1.96 -12.66
N MET A 55 -9.81 -3.22 -12.41
CA MET A 55 -9.61 -4.23 -13.46
C MET A 55 -10.88 -4.50 -14.28
N LYS A 56 -12.07 -4.46 -13.65
CA LYS A 56 -13.35 -4.64 -14.36
C LYS A 56 -13.68 -3.48 -15.30
N GLU A 57 -13.18 -2.27 -15.03
CA GLU A 57 -13.35 -1.11 -15.91
C GLU A 57 -12.34 -1.07 -17.07
N GLY A 58 -11.33 -1.94 -17.03
CA GLY A 58 -10.35 -2.13 -18.09
C GLY A 58 -8.99 -2.56 -17.54
N SER A 59 -8.54 -3.77 -17.89
CA SER A 59 -7.27 -4.31 -17.42
C SER A 59 -6.06 -3.44 -17.78
N GLU A 60 -6.06 -2.79 -18.94
CA GLU A 60 -5.01 -1.85 -19.35
C GLU A 60 -4.92 -0.66 -18.39
N LYS A 61 -6.06 -0.08 -18.00
CA LYS A 61 -6.10 1.02 -17.02
C LYS A 61 -5.56 0.59 -15.66
N ALA A 62 -5.83 -0.65 -15.25
CA ALA A 62 -5.29 -1.18 -14.00
C ALA A 62 -3.76 -1.31 -14.05
N VAL A 63 -3.21 -1.78 -15.17
CA VAL A 63 -1.76 -1.84 -15.39
C VAL A 63 -1.14 -0.44 -15.34
N ASP A 64 -1.73 0.53 -16.05
CA ASP A 64 -1.26 1.91 -16.06
C ASP A 64 -1.30 2.53 -14.66
N ALA A 65 -2.38 2.31 -13.91
CA ALA A 65 -2.52 2.83 -12.55
C ALA A 65 -1.44 2.27 -11.60
N VAL A 66 -1.13 0.97 -11.71
CA VAL A 66 -0.05 0.34 -10.94
C VAL A 66 1.30 0.96 -11.31
N GLN A 67 1.57 1.18 -12.60
CA GLN A 67 2.82 1.80 -13.05
C GLN A 67 2.95 3.24 -12.55
N LEU A 68 1.89 4.04 -12.68
CA LEU A 68 1.85 5.42 -12.20
C LEU A 68 2.06 5.49 -10.68
N PHE A 69 1.48 4.56 -9.93
CA PHE A 69 1.69 4.48 -8.47
C PHE A 69 3.17 4.31 -8.13
N TRP A 70 3.86 3.33 -8.73
CA TRP A 70 5.28 3.07 -8.43
C TRP A 70 6.20 4.20 -8.91
N GLN A 71 5.83 4.92 -9.97
CA GLN A 71 6.54 6.11 -10.43
C GLN A 71 6.37 7.30 -9.46
N ALA A 72 5.16 7.50 -8.94
CA ALA A 72 4.84 8.61 -8.05
C ALA A 72 5.36 8.39 -6.60
N PHE A 73 5.37 7.13 -6.14
CA PHE A 73 5.70 6.78 -4.76
C PHE A 73 6.84 5.74 -4.66
N PRO A 74 8.03 6.01 -5.26
CA PRO A 74 9.10 5.02 -5.35
C PRO A 74 9.71 4.64 -3.99
N THR A 75 9.41 5.38 -2.93
CA THR A 75 9.94 5.15 -1.58
C THR A 75 8.99 4.39 -0.67
N LEU A 76 7.74 4.15 -1.09
CA LEU A 76 6.79 3.38 -0.30
C LEU A 76 7.03 1.87 -0.47
N ASP A 77 7.24 1.17 0.63
CA ASP A 77 7.35 -0.29 0.65
C ASP A 77 5.95 -0.90 0.83
N ILE A 78 5.32 -1.29 -0.28
CA ILE A 78 4.02 -1.97 -0.27
C ILE A 78 4.21 -3.49 -0.27
N ARG A 79 3.63 -4.15 0.73
CA ARG A 79 3.59 -5.59 0.91
C ARG A 79 2.15 -6.08 0.82
N PHE A 80 1.99 -7.31 0.35
CA PHE A 80 0.68 -7.93 0.22
C PHE A 80 0.54 -9.09 1.18
N PHE A 81 -0.66 -9.24 1.73
CA PHE A 81 -1.01 -10.38 2.57
C PHE A 81 -2.37 -10.94 2.15
N SER A 82 -2.60 -12.21 2.43
CA SER A 82 -3.93 -12.82 2.34
C SER A 82 -4.52 -12.90 3.74
N ASN A 83 -5.79 -12.49 3.92
CA ASN A 83 -6.48 -12.64 5.21
C ASN A 83 -7.08 -14.05 5.35
N ASP A 84 -6.19 -15.05 5.30
CA ASP A 84 -6.53 -16.46 5.46
C ASP A 84 -5.61 -17.14 6.49
N GLN A 85 -5.58 -18.47 6.50
CA GLN A 85 -4.74 -19.28 7.38
C GLN A 85 -3.22 -19.01 7.25
N SER A 86 -2.76 -18.33 6.19
CA SER A 86 -1.36 -17.92 6.02
C SER A 86 -1.00 -16.63 6.74
N PHE A 87 -1.99 -15.81 7.13
CA PHE A 87 -1.78 -14.50 7.75
C PHE A 87 -0.93 -14.55 9.04
N PRO A 88 -1.14 -15.47 9.99
CA PRO A 88 -0.36 -15.49 11.23
C PRO A 88 1.14 -15.63 10.97
N ARG A 89 1.52 -16.50 10.02
CA ARG A 89 2.92 -16.69 9.62
C ARG A 89 3.48 -15.43 8.95
N PHE A 90 2.71 -14.81 8.07
CA PHE A 90 3.09 -13.55 7.45
C PHE A 90 3.35 -12.45 8.50
N ALA A 91 2.47 -12.34 9.49
CA ALA A 91 2.59 -11.33 10.55
C ALA A 91 3.79 -11.57 11.49
N GLU A 92 4.26 -12.80 11.64
CA GLU A 92 5.48 -13.11 12.40
C GLU A 92 6.76 -12.62 11.69
N ASP A 93 6.76 -12.58 10.36
CA ASP A 93 7.91 -12.21 9.53
C ASP A 93 8.06 -10.68 9.34
N GLU A 94 7.05 -9.88 9.69
CA GLU A 94 6.90 -8.46 9.32
C GLU A 94 7.04 -7.43 10.45
#